data_AF-A0A5R2N356-F1
#
_entry.id   AF-A0A5R2N356-F1
#
_cell.length_a   1.000
_cell.length_b   1.000
_cell.length_c   1.000
_cell.angle_alpha   90.00
_cell.angle_beta   90.00
_cell.angle_gamma   90.00
#
_symmetry.space_group_name_H-M   'P 1'
#
loop_
_entity.id
_entity.type
_entity.pdbx_description
1 polymer ?
#
loop_
_entity_poly.entity_id
_entity_poly.type
_entity_poly.pdbx_seq_one_letter_code
_entity_poly.pdbx_strand_id
1 'polypeptide(L)'
;MPQPAPAPGKVTVAKKVEQKAEQQKAPEPAPRRSWFQRMRDGLARSSRELTGNIAGVFTKRKLDEETLQDLEDVLIRADLGVETALRVTDSLASSRYGKDVSDTEVRAVMAAEVEKVLAPVA
;
A
#
# COMPACT_ATOMS: atom_id res chain seq x y z
N MET A 1 -67.02 -45.98 -9.74
CA MET A 1 -66.37 -45.76 -8.43
C MET A 1 -64.97 -45.20 -8.70
N PRO A 2 -64.41 -44.23 -7.95
CA PRO A 2 -64.99 -43.30 -6.97
C PRO A 2 -64.65 -41.82 -7.27
N GLN A 3 -65.46 -40.88 -6.75
CA GLN A 3 -65.01 -39.55 -6.32
C GLN A 3 -64.81 -39.63 -4.79
N PRO A 4 -63.94 -38.78 -4.21
CA PRO A 4 -64.51 -37.83 -3.25
C PRO A 4 -63.85 -36.44 -3.22
N ALA A 5 -64.77 -35.45 -3.19
CA ALA A 5 -64.82 -34.23 -2.37
C ALA A 5 -63.69 -33.17 -2.40
N PRO A 6 -64.04 -31.89 -2.67
CA PRO A 6 -63.27 -30.71 -2.29
C PRO A 6 -63.71 -30.20 -0.91
N ALA A 7 -62.75 -29.76 -0.07
CA ALA A 7 -63.05 -29.03 1.15
C ALA A 7 -62.23 -27.74 1.24
N PRO A 8 -62.86 -26.59 1.54
CA PRO A 8 -62.22 -25.28 1.64
C PRO A 8 -61.75 -24.98 3.07
N GLY A 9 -60.63 -24.29 3.22
CA GLY A 9 -60.16 -23.84 4.53
C GLY A 9 -59.31 -22.59 4.41
N LYS A 10 -59.95 -21.43 4.48
CA LYS A 10 -59.27 -20.15 4.70
C LYS A 10 -58.76 -20.13 6.14
N VAL A 11 -57.46 -19.93 6.34
CA VAL A 11 -56.91 -19.50 7.63
C VAL A 11 -56.17 -18.19 7.39
N THR A 12 -56.90 -17.10 7.59
CA THR A 12 -56.37 -15.78 7.89
C THR A 12 -55.65 -15.83 9.24
N VAL A 13 -54.36 -15.46 9.27
CA VAL A 13 -53.73 -14.89 10.46
C VAL A 13 -53.12 -13.56 10.06
N ALA A 14 -53.93 -12.52 10.20
CA ALA A 14 -53.46 -11.16 10.37
C ALA A 14 -52.83 -11.08 11.77
N LYS A 15 -51.50 -11.00 11.86
CA LYS A 15 -50.84 -10.45 13.04
C LYS A 15 -49.63 -9.63 12.62
N LYS A 16 -49.92 -8.37 12.33
CA LYS A 16 -48.96 -7.27 12.38
C LYS A 16 -48.35 -7.25 13.78
N VAL A 17 -47.08 -7.62 13.87
CA VAL A 17 -46.20 -7.23 14.98
C VAL A 17 -45.07 -6.46 14.35
N GLU A 18 -45.09 -5.16 14.63
CA GLU A 18 -43.95 -4.27 14.45
C GLU A 18 -42.68 -4.95 14.99
N GLN A 19 -41.74 -5.23 14.08
CA GLN A 19 -40.33 -5.22 14.42
C GLN A 19 -39.63 -4.37 13.37
N LYS A 20 -39.70 -3.06 13.61
CA LYS A 20 -38.67 -2.13 13.19
C LYS A 20 -37.41 -2.49 13.99
N ALA A 21 -36.59 -3.37 13.45
CA ALA A 21 -35.21 -3.59 13.88
C ALA A 21 -34.37 -3.91 12.65
N GLU A 22 -33.51 -2.94 12.32
CA GLU A 22 -32.51 -2.92 11.27
C GLU A 22 -32.86 -3.48 9.89
N GLN A 23 -33.21 -2.52 9.03
CA GLN A 23 -32.73 -2.49 7.65
C GLN A 23 -31.22 -2.78 7.65
N GLN A 24 -30.82 -4.02 7.43
CA GLN A 24 -29.46 -4.35 7.03
C GLN A 24 -29.23 -3.64 5.70
N LYS A 25 -28.60 -2.47 5.79
CA LYS A 25 -28.04 -1.76 4.64
C LYS A 25 -27.09 -2.75 4.00
N ALA A 26 -27.47 -3.29 2.83
CA ALA A 26 -26.57 -4.06 2.00
C ALA A 26 -25.26 -3.25 1.88
N PRO A 27 -24.08 -3.88 2.07
CA PRO A 27 -22.84 -3.14 1.98
C PRO A 27 -22.82 -2.42 0.63
N GLU A 28 -22.78 -1.09 0.67
CA GLU A 28 -22.67 -0.27 -0.53
C GLU A 28 -21.47 -0.80 -1.33
N PRO A 29 -21.61 -0.97 -2.66
CA PRO A 29 -20.53 -1.50 -3.46
C PRO A 29 -19.30 -0.62 -3.24
N ALA A 30 -18.23 -1.24 -2.72
CA ALA A 30 -17.01 -0.54 -2.42
C ALA A 30 -16.58 0.27 -3.67
N PRO A 31 -16.23 1.56 -3.51
CA PRO A 31 -15.91 2.42 -4.64
C PRO A 31 -14.84 1.75 -5.52
N ARG A 32 -15.07 1.75 -6.83
CA ARG A 32 -14.13 1.16 -7.79
C ARG A 32 -12.77 1.85 -7.63
N ARG A 33 -11.77 1.10 -7.16
CA ARG A 33 -10.42 1.63 -6.96
C ARG A 33 -9.87 2.18 -8.28
N SER A 34 -9.27 3.36 -8.22
CA SER A 34 -8.57 3.95 -9.36
C SER A 34 -7.37 3.08 -9.76
N TRP A 35 -6.92 3.20 -11.02
CA TRP A 35 -5.75 2.46 -11.50
C TRP A 35 -4.49 2.73 -10.66
N PHE A 36 -4.29 4.00 -10.26
CA PHE A 36 -3.19 4.40 -9.37
C PHE A 36 -3.32 3.76 -7.98
N GLN A 37 -4.52 3.71 -7.41
CA GLN A 37 -4.74 3.03 -6.12
C GLN A 37 -4.39 1.54 -6.20
N ARG A 38 -4.77 0.87 -7.30
CA ARG A 38 -4.42 -0.55 -7.51
C ARG A 38 -2.91 -0.76 -7.63
N MET A 39 -2.20 0.11 -8.35
CA MET A 39 -0.74 0.06 -8.46
C MET A 39 -0.07 0.26 -7.10
N ARG A 40 -0.48 1.31 -6.36
CA ARG A 40 0.08 1.62 -5.04
C ARG A 40 -0.16 0.48 -4.05
N ASP A 41 -1.35 -0.11 -4.06
CA ASP A 41 -1.65 -1.29 -3.23
C ASP A 41 -0.80 -2.50 -3.62
N GLY A 42 -0.56 -2.72 -4.92
CA GLY A 42 0.30 -3.80 -5.41
C GLY A 42 1.76 -3.65 -4.98
N LEU A 43 2.28 -2.41 -4.93
CA LEU A 43 3.64 -2.10 -4.50
C LEU A 43 3.78 -1.91 -2.97
N ALA A 44 2.68 -1.99 -2.23
CA ALA A 44 2.67 -1.62 -0.81
C ALA A 44 3.60 -2.47 0.06
N ARG A 45 3.81 -3.75 -0.29
CA ARG A 45 4.75 -4.63 0.43
C ARG A 45 6.18 -4.14 0.27
N SER A 46 6.68 -4.01 -0.96
CA SER A 46 8.04 -3.56 -1.23
C SER A 46 8.29 -2.14 -0.70
N SER A 47 7.31 -1.25 -0.85
CA SER A 47 7.39 0.10 -0.29
C SER A 47 7.56 0.07 1.24
N ARG A 48 6.85 -0.80 1.95
CA ARG A 48 6.99 -0.96 3.42
C ARG A 48 8.32 -1.55 3.84
N GLU A 49 8.81 -2.59 3.17
CA GLU A 49 10.11 -3.19 3.48
C GLU A 49 11.24 -2.17 3.30
N LEU A 50 11.24 -1.47 2.16
CA LEU A 50 12.19 -0.40 1.88
C LEU A 50 12.10 0.72 2.93
N THR A 51 10.88 1.06 3.35
CA THR A 51 10.63 2.03 4.41
C THR A 51 11.27 1.64 5.73
N GLY A 52 11.08 0.39 6.14
CA GLY A 52 11.62 -0.13 7.39
C GLY A 52 13.14 -0.21 7.36
N ASN A 53 13.71 -0.69 6.25
CA ASN A 53 15.16 -0.86 6.11
C ASN A 53 15.89 0.49 6.13
N ILE A 54 15.40 1.49 5.39
CA ILE A 54 15.98 2.85 5.41
C ILE A 54 15.88 3.46 6.81
N ALA A 55 14.73 3.34 7.48
CA ALA A 55 14.58 3.84 8.84
C ALA A 55 15.53 3.16 9.83
N GLY A 56 15.82 1.87 9.63
CA GLY A 56 16.78 1.10 10.41
C GLY A 56 18.22 1.62 10.26
N VAL A 57 18.68 1.89 9.04
CA VAL A 57 20.04 2.39 8.77
C VAL A 57 20.25 3.79 9.38
N PHE A 58 19.25 4.67 9.28
CA PHE A 58 19.36 6.10 9.65
C PHE A 58 18.86 6.44 11.06
N THR A 59 18.71 5.47 11.96
CA THR A 59 18.32 5.76 13.34
C THR A 59 19.46 6.46 14.10
N LYS A 60 19.46 7.80 14.09
CA LYS A 60 20.36 8.69 14.87
C LYS A 60 21.86 8.57 14.55
N ARG A 61 22.23 8.15 13.34
CA ARG A 61 23.61 8.22 12.84
C ARG A 61 23.73 9.29 11.76
N LYS A 62 24.87 9.97 11.74
CA LYS A 62 25.22 10.92 10.68
C LYS A 62 25.43 10.14 9.39
N LEU A 63 25.17 10.79 8.26
CA LEU A 63 25.52 10.24 6.96
C LEU A 63 27.05 10.22 6.82
N ASP A 64 27.62 9.04 6.93
CA ASP A 64 29.04 8.71 6.79
C ASP A 64 29.22 7.60 5.74
N GLU A 65 30.46 7.19 5.49
CA GLU A 65 30.77 6.19 4.46
C GLU A 65 30.16 4.81 4.78
N GLU A 66 30.12 4.42 6.07
CA GLU A 66 29.52 3.15 6.51
C GLU A 66 28.01 3.14 6.25
N THR A 67 27.30 4.20 6.66
CA THR A 67 25.84 4.29 6.47
C THR A 67 25.44 4.42 5.01
N LEU A 68 26.27 5.04 4.17
CA LEU A 68 26.07 5.07 2.71
C LEU A 68 26.23 3.68 2.10
N GLN A 69 27.23 2.92 2.52
CA GLN A 69 27.45 1.55 2.07
C GLN A 69 26.28 0.63 2.48
N ASP A 70 25.83 0.73 3.73
CA ASP A 70 24.66 -0.02 4.22
C ASP A 70 23.39 0.34 3.44
N LEU A 71 23.19 1.63 3.13
CA LEU A 71 22.08 2.07 2.30
C LEU A 71 22.16 1.48 0.89
N GLU A 72 23.34 1.49 0.26
CA GLU A 72 23.56 0.92 -1.07
C GLU A 72 23.19 -0.57 -1.10
N ASP A 73 23.67 -1.35 -0.13
CA ASP A 73 23.35 -2.77 -0.01
C ASP A 73 21.84 -3.02 0.16
N VAL A 74 21.15 -2.17 0.93
CA VAL A 74 19.69 -2.24 1.09
C VAL A 74 18.99 -1.96 -0.24
N LEU A 75 19.43 -0.94 -0.99
CA LEU A 75 18.84 -0.59 -2.28
C LEU A 75 19.05 -1.68 -3.34
N ILE A 76 20.23 -2.30 -3.37
CA ILE A 76 20.54 -3.43 -4.26
C ILE A 76 19.60 -4.61 -3.98
N ARG A 77 19.40 -4.95 -2.70
CA ARG A 77 18.49 -6.04 -2.28
C ARG A 77 17.02 -5.75 -2.54
N ALA A 78 16.64 -4.48 -2.70
CA ALA A 78 15.27 -4.04 -2.93
C ALA A 78 14.87 -4.04 -4.42
N ASP A 79 15.60 -4.76 -5.26
CA ASP A 79 15.37 -4.87 -6.71
C ASP A 79 15.59 -3.56 -7.51
N LEU A 80 16.29 -2.56 -6.95
CA LEU A 80 16.68 -1.35 -7.71
C LEU A 80 17.90 -1.57 -8.61
N GLY A 81 18.72 -2.58 -8.30
CA GLY A 81 19.97 -2.87 -9.00
C GLY A 81 21.13 -1.94 -8.60
N VAL A 82 22.34 -2.33 -9.01
CA VAL A 82 23.61 -1.67 -8.61
C VAL A 82 23.70 -0.24 -9.15
N GLU A 83 23.39 -0.02 -10.43
CA GLU A 83 23.51 1.31 -11.05
C GLU A 83 22.59 2.35 -10.39
N THR A 84 21.35 1.97 -10.08
CA THR A 84 20.38 2.87 -9.43
C THR A 84 20.79 3.12 -7.98
N ALA A 85 21.21 2.08 -7.25
CA ALA A 85 21.66 2.21 -5.87
C ALA A 85 22.84 3.18 -5.76
N LEU A 86 23.85 3.04 -6.62
CA LEU A 86 25.02 3.93 -6.70
C LEU A 86 24.63 5.40 -6.95
N ARG A 87 23.71 5.66 -7.89
CA ARG A 87 23.27 7.04 -8.16
C ARG A 87 22.53 7.66 -6.97
N VAL A 88 21.71 6.88 -6.30
CA VAL A 88 20.95 7.35 -5.11
C VAL A 88 21.91 7.67 -3.97
N THR A 89 22.87 6.78 -3.69
CA THR A 89 23.84 6.97 -2.60
C THR A 89 24.81 8.12 -2.90
N ASP A 90 25.29 8.26 -4.14
CA ASP A 90 26.13 9.39 -4.57
C ASP A 90 25.40 10.74 -4.49
N SER A 91 24.14 10.79 -4.94
CA SER A 91 23.32 12.00 -4.81
C SER A 91 23.05 12.36 -3.36
N LEU A 92 22.88 11.36 -2.48
CA LEU A 92 22.67 11.57 -1.06
C LEU A 92 23.95 12.06 -0.38
N ALA A 93 25.10 11.45 -0.70
CA ALA A 93 26.42 11.86 -0.22
C ALA A 93 26.71 13.31 -0.62
N SER A 94 26.58 13.65 -1.90
CA SER A 94 26.82 15.01 -2.42
C SER A 94 25.96 16.09 -1.75
N SER A 95 24.73 15.73 -1.35
CA SER A 95 23.77 16.69 -0.79
C SER A 95 23.85 16.81 0.74
N ARG A 96 24.22 15.72 1.43
CA ARG A 96 23.99 15.57 2.88
C ARG A 96 25.11 14.86 3.65
N TYR A 97 26.28 14.60 3.06
CA TYR A 97 27.40 13.98 3.78
C TYR A 97 27.76 14.75 5.05
N GLY A 98 27.98 14.01 6.15
CA GLY A 98 28.33 14.55 7.47
C GLY A 98 27.18 15.19 8.25
N LYS A 99 25.94 15.16 7.75
CA LYS A 99 24.75 15.71 8.40
C LYS A 99 23.83 14.61 8.92
N ASP A 100 22.94 14.98 9.83
CA ASP A 100 21.79 14.17 10.19
C ASP A 100 20.81 14.14 9.01
N VAL A 101 20.39 12.94 8.62
CA VAL A 101 19.46 12.73 7.50
C VAL A 101 18.28 11.92 8.00
N SER A 102 17.08 12.41 7.74
CA SER A 102 15.84 11.69 8.06
C SER A 102 15.49 10.67 6.98
N ASP A 103 14.75 9.62 7.35
CA ASP A 103 14.26 8.62 6.40
C ASP A 103 13.40 9.24 5.28
N THR A 104 12.67 10.31 5.61
CA THR A 104 11.82 11.03 4.67
C THR A 104 12.65 11.76 3.61
N GLU A 105 13.79 12.33 4.00
CA GLU A 105 14.72 12.96 3.05
C GLU A 105 15.37 11.93 2.13
N VAL A 106 15.79 10.77 2.65
CA VAL A 106 16.35 9.69 1.82
C VAL A 106 15.34 9.23 0.78
N ARG A 107 14.07 9.03 1.18
CA ARG A 107 12.99 8.69 0.23
C ARG A 107 12.79 9.74 -0.84
N ALA A 108 12.87 11.02 -0.48
CA ALA A 108 12.69 12.10 -1.42
C ALA A 108 13.80 12.11 -2.48
N VAL A 109 15.06 11.94 -2.06
CA VAL A 109 16.21 11.82 -2.97
C VAL A 109 16.06 10.59 -3.86
N MET A 110 15.73 9.44 -3.28
CA MET A 110 15.54 8.19 -4.02
C MET A 110 14.39 8.31 -5.03
N ALA A 111 13.26 8.90 -4.65
CA ALA A 111 12.14 9.13 -5.55
C ALA A 111 12.53 10.01 -6.74
N ALA A 112 13.31 11.07 -6.50
CA ALA A 112 13.81 11.94 -7.56
C ALA A 112 14.77 11.20 -8.52
N GLU A 113 15.65 10.33 -8.01
CA GLU A 113 16.52 9.51 -8.88
C GLU A 113 15.73 8.45 -9.66
N VAL A 114 14.78 7.78 -9.03
CA VAL A 114 13.90 6.82 -9.70
C VAL A 114 13.07 7.53 -10.79
N GLU A 115 12.56 8.73 -10.53
CA GLU A 115 11.86 9.55 -11.53
C GLU A 115 12.74 9.86 -12.74
N LYS A 116 14.01 10.23 -12.53
CA LYS A 116 14.98 10.46 -13.62
C LYS A 116 15.24 9.19 -14.44
N VAL A 117 15.36 8.04 -13.79
CA VAL A 117 15.58 6.75 -14.47
C VAL A 117 14.35 6.32 -15.26
N LEU A 118 13.15 6.64 -14.78
CA LEU A 118 11.88 6.29 -15.44
C LEU A 118 11.43 7.32 -16.49
N ALA A 119 11.99 8.54 -16.50
CA ALA A 119 11.71 9.56 -17.52
C ALA A 119 11.76 9.07 -18.98
N PRO A 120 12.74 8.26 -19.44
CA PRO A 120 12.78 7.77 -20.82
C PRO A 120 11.69 6.75 -21.19
N VAL A 121 10.96 6.20 -20.21
CA VAL A 121 9.91 5.18 -20.44
C VAL A 121 8.49 5.69 -20.13
N ALA A 122 8.37 6.97 -19.78
CA ALA A 122 7.11 7.65 -19.45
C ALA A 122 6.42 8.26 -20.68
#